data_AF-A0A963I0Q8-F1
#
_entry.id   AF-A0A963I0Q8-F1
#
_cell.length_a   1.000
_cell.length_b   1.000
_cell.length_c   1.000
_cell.angle_alpha   90.00
_cell.angle_beta   90.00
_cell.angle_gamma   90.00
#
_symmetry.space_group_name_H-M   'P 1'
#
loop_
_entity.id
_entity.type
_entity.pdbx_description
1 polymer ?
#
loop_
_entity_poly.entity_id
_entity_poly.type
_entity_poly.pdbx_seq_one_letter_code
_entity_poly.pdbx_strand_id
1 'polypeptide(L)'
;MRISTLKPAPLLLTLALAACGGGGGGSDSSGGSTSPSAAPVDLTAANMETAGSTSVTAADVGSAPPADIGDFLTGAQAAARGPAGSAIQRVLEASLQAFVGASADDAASGITLTRTEACSQSGNVALTIEDNNNGQIDAGDALTAQFNACDNGEGVIDGRLSLDLTSLSGDFSPNGSASGNARLTELKITSEGASVTATGAMGISLQQDASSLVIEYRSTNVRYTLAGPLRQGTLTVVDGVSTVSQTPTGTATTLTQSISADFPRFSGAIDIATTTPIVTATGGEIQSGGLAVSGSNGRLTLSFLGGGQVQLELDANDDGTAEVSRSAVLAELEVTAF
;
A
#
# COMPACT_ATOMS: atom_id res chain seq x y z
N MET A 1 -7.27 11.02 -64.57
CA MET A 1 -5.94 10.40 -64.72
C MET A 1 -5.82 9.34 -63.64
N ARG A 2 -5.85 8.07 -64.03
CA ARG A 2 -5.69 6.89 -63.14
C ARG A 2 -4.19 6.70 -62.84
N ILE A 3 -3.86 6.12 -61.67
CA ILE A 3 -2.72 5.20 -61.36
C ILE A 3 -2.83 4.98 -59.83
N SER A 4 -3.45 3.90 -59.36
CA SER A 4 -2.97 2.51 -59.19
C SER A 4 -2.25 2.26 -57.85
N THR A 5 -2.89 1.38 -57.09
CA THR A 5 -2.51 0.65 -55.89
C THR A 5 -1.22 -0.17 -56.04
N LEU A 6 -0.42 -0.28 -54.97
CA LEU A 6 0.43 -1.45 -54.72
C LEU A 6 0.58 -1.72 -53.21
N LYS A 7 0.35 -3.00 -52.86
CA LYS A 7 0.51 -3.65 -51.56
C LYS A 7 1.50 -4.81 -51.80
N PRO A 8 2.50 -5.03 -50.93
CA PRO A 8 2.96 -6.40 -50.61
C PRO A 8 3.19 -6.56 -49.09
N ALA A 9 2.54 -7.49 -48.40
CA ALA A 9 2.84 -8.93 -48.21
C ALA A 9 3.85 -9.20 -47.05
N PRO A 10 3.47 -10.03 -46.04
CA PRO A 10 4.24 -10.22 -44.80
C PRO A 10 5.31 -11.32 -44.92
N LEU A 11 6.45 -11.11 -44.27
CA LEU A 11 7.55 -12.07 -44.16
C LEU A 11 7.40 -12.86 -42.84
N LEU A 12 7.01 -14.14 -42.94
CA LEU A 12 7.14 -15.12 -41.86
C LEU A 12 8.60 -15.54 -41.71
N LEU A 13 9.15 -15.48 -40.50
CA LEU A 13 10.43 -16.12 -40.17
C LEU A 13 10.22 -17.07 -38.98
N THR A 14 10.14 -18.35 -39.28
CA THR A 14 10.14 -19.48 -38.35
C THR A 14 11.59 -19.81 -37.97
N LEU A 15 11.95 -19.65 -36.69
CA LEU A 15 13.18 -20.23 -36.13
C LEU A 15 12.82 -21.36 -35.17
N ALA A 16 13.05 -22.59 -35.62
CA ALA A 16 13.05 -23.79 -34.81
C ALA A 16 14.46 -23.98 -34.23
N LEU A 17 14.59 -23.97 -32.90
CA LEU A 17 15.76 -24.52 -32.21
C LEU A 17 15.30 -25.72 -31.38
N ALA A 18 15.82 -26.89 -31.74
CA ALA A 18 15.75 -28.13 -30.98
C ALA A 18 17.17 -28.60 -30.65
N ALA A 19 17.47 -28.77 -29.36
CA ALA A 19 18.51 -29.62 -28.76
C ALA A 19 18.24 -29.58 -27.23
N CYS A 20 17.76 -30.62 -26.56
CA CYS A 20 18.37 -31.91 -26.18
C CYS A 20 19.61 -31.78 -25.27
N GLY A 21 19.49 -32.22 -24.02
CA GLY A 21 20.64 -32.66 -23.22
C GLY A 21 20.50 -32.58 -21.69
N GLY A 22 20.43 -33.74 -21.02
CA GLY A 22 20.83 -34.00 -19.62
C GLY A 22 19.84 -33.54 -18.52
N GLY A 23 19.46 -34.33 -17.51
CA GLY A 23 20.08 -35.49 -16.88
C GLY A 23 20.76 -35.07 -15.56
N GLY A 24 20.23 -35.50 -14.41
CA GLY A 24 20.96 -35.46 -13.13
C GLY A 24 20.11 -35.04 -11.93
N GLY A 25 19.84 -35.98 -11.02
CA GLY A 25 19.16 -35.74 -9.75
C GLY A 25 20.05 -35.02 -8.73
N GLY A 26 19.39 -34.48 -7.71
CA GLY A 26 20.02 -33.86 -6.56
C GLY A 26 18.94 -33.30 -5.65
N SER A 27 18.43 -34.16 -4.77
CA SER A 27 17.72 -33.73 -3.57
C SER A 27 18.66 -32.88 -2.73
N ASP A 28 18.32 -31.61 -2.54
CA ASP A 28 18.58 -30.89 -1.30
C ASP A 28 17.48 -29.83 -1.12
N SER A 29 16.64 -30.13 -0.14
CA SER A 29 15.59 -29.25 0.36
C SER A 29 16.24 -28.09 1.11
N SER A 30 16.39 -26.95 0.46
CA SER A 30 16.73 -25.70 1.12
C SER A 30 15.78 -24.59 0.70
N GLY A 31 14.68 -24.48 1.44
CA GLY A 31 14.14 -23.20 1.91
C GLY A 31 13.77 -22.14 0.89
N GLY A 32 13.20 -22.52 -0.26
CA GLY A 32 12.41 -21.58 -1.05
C GLY A 32 11.08 -21.35 -0.35
N SER A 33 10.95 -20.24 0.38
CA SER A 33 9.67 -19.78 0.93
C SER A 33 8.74 -19.38 -0.22
N THR A 34 8.13 -20.36 -0.89
CA THR A 34 6.93 -20.13 -1.69
C THR A 34 5.82 -19.85 -0.67
N SER A 35 5.63 -18.57 -0.34
CA SER A 35 4.42 -18.14 0.36
C SER A 35 3.24 -18.70 -0.44
N PRO A 36 2.31 -19.46 0.17
CA PRO A 36 1.19 -20.02 -0.58
C PRO A 36 0.40 -18.85 -1.18
N SER A 37 0.44 -18.72 -2.51
CA SER A 37 -0.48 -17.84 -3.23
C SER A 37 -1.87 -18.42 -3.00
N ALA A 38 -2.75 -17.69 -2.30
CA ALA A 38 -4.13 -18.11 -2.16
C ALA A 38 -4.79 -18.23 -3.54
N ALA A 39 -5.74 -19.15 -3.70
CA ALA A 39 -6.48 -19.29 -4.94
C ALA A 39 -7.40 -18.06 -5.14
N PRO A 40 -7.53 -17.52 -6.36
CA PRO A 40 -8.49 -16.48 -6.63
C PRO A 40 -9.93 -16.93 -6.32
N VAL A 41 -10.75 -16.01 -5.82
CA VAL A 41 -12.14 -16.29 -5.39
C VAL A 41 -13.12 -16.01 -6.53
N ASP A 42 -14.13 -16.85 -6.73
CA ASP A 42 -15.24 -16.52 -7.64
C ASP A 42 -16.13 -15.44 -7.02
N LEU A 43 -16.34 -14.33 -7.71
CA LEU A 43 -17.21 -13.26 -7.24
C LEU A 43 -18.68 -13.60 -7.54
N THR A 44 -19.50 -13.57 -6.49
CA THR A 44 -20.91 -13.94 -6.53
C THR A 44 -21.74 -12.96 -5.71
N ALA A 45 -23.06 -12.98 -5.91
CA ALA A 45 -23.97 -12.17 -5.09
C ALA A 45 -23.87 -12.49 -3.59
N ALA A 46 -23.43 -13.70 -3.23
CA ALA A 46 -23.32 -14.14 -1.84
C ALA A 46 -22.08 -13.59 -1.12
N ASN A 47 -21.00 -13.28 -1.85
CA ASN A 47 -19.73 -12.81 -1.27
C ASN A 47 -19.33 -11.39 -1.73
N MET A 48 -20.14 -10.71 -2.54
CA MET A 48 -19.81 -9.37 -3.05
C MET A 48 -19.55 -8.36 -1.94
N GLU A 49 -20.26 -8.41 -0.82
CA GLU A 49 -20.04 -7.47 0.29
C GLU A 49 -18.75 -7.78 1.05
N THR A 50 -18.46 -9.05 1.30
CA THR A 50 -17.20 -9.46 1.92
C THR A 50 -16.00 -9.16 1.03
N ALA A 51 -16.13 -9.34 -0.29
CA ALA A 51 -15.10 -8.97 -1.27
C ALA A 51 -14.93 -7.45 -1.34
N GLY A 52 -16.04 -6.69 -1.37
CA GLY A 52 -16.03 -5.24 -1.33
C GLY A 52 -15.36 -4.70 -0.06
N SER A 53 -15.75 -5.19 1.10
CA SER A 53 -15.16 -4.90 2.42
C SER A 53 -13.64 -5.18 2.45
N THR A 54 -13.24 -6.34 1.92
CA THR A 54 -11.82 -6.72 1.80
C THR A 54 -11.07 -5.77 0.86
N SER A 55 -11.67 -5.39 -0.27
CA SER A 55 -11.06 -4.46 -1.23
C SER A 55 -10.89 -3.05 -0.69
N VAL A 56 -11.85 -2.56 0.11
CA VAL A 56 -11.72 -1.28 0.83
C VAL A 56 -10.59 -1.37 1.84
N THR A 57 -10.57 -2.42 2.67
CA THR A 57 -9.48 -2.65 3.63
C THR A 57 -8.11 -2.68 2.95
N ALA A 58 -8.02 -3.35 1.80
CA ALA A 58 -6.80 -3.44 0.99
C ALA A 58 -6.37 -2.08 0.42
N ALA A 59 -7.34 -1.34 -0.13
CA ALA A 59 -7.12 0.02 -0.60
C ALA A 59 -6.59 0.90 0.53
N ASP A 60 -7.19 0.81 1.71
CA ASP A 60 -6.78 1.60 2.87
C ASP A 60 -5.34 1.33 3.24
N VAL A 61 -4.98 0.06 3.53
CA VAL A 61 -3.62 -0.33 3.96
C VAL A 61 -2.53 -0.06 2.91
N GLY A 62 -2.92 0.08 1.64
CA GLY A 62 -2.00 0.36 0.55
C GLY A 62 -1.96 1.81 0.06
N SER A 63 -2.89 2.69 0.45
CA SER A 63 -3.08 3.94 -0.30
C SER A 63 -3.50 5.19 0.49
N ALA A 64 -3.53 5.12 1.82
CA ALA A 64 -4.13 6.17 2.63
C ALA A 64 -3.17 7.32 3.03
N PRO A 65 -3.51 8.58 2.69
CA PRO A 65 -2.92 9.79 3.31
C PRO A 65 -3.37 9.95 4.80
N PRO A 66 -2.74 10.86 5.58
CA PRO A 66 -2.83 10.90 7.04
C PRO A 66 -4.23 11.22 7.61
N ALA A 67 -4.87 10.25 8.27
CA ALA A 67 -5.85 10.47 9.35
C ALA A 67 -6.06 9.18 10.19
N ASP A 68 -5.96 9.32 11.51
CA ASP A 68 -6.45 8.53 12.65
C ASP A 68 -6.63 6.99 12.57
N ILE A 69 -5.90 6.25 13.43
CA ILE A 69 -5.89 4.77 13.54
C ILE A 69 -7.11 4.20 14.30
N GLY A 70 -7.64 4.95 15.26
CA GLY A 70 -8.70 4.47 16.17
C GLY A 70 -10.02 4.16 15.46
N ASP A 71 -10.46 5.05 14.57
CA ASP A 71 -11.77 4.97 13.91
C ASP A 71 -11.93 3.76 12.97
N PHE A 72 -10.85 3.39 12.27
CA PHE A 72 -10.83 2.23 11.35
C PHE A 72 -10.95 0.90 12.08
N LEU A 73 -10.27 0.79 13.22
CA LEU A 73 -10.19 -0.45 13.98
C LEU A 73 -11.45 -0.72 14.81
N THR A 74 -12.15 0.35 15.21
CA THR A 74 -13.40 0.28 15.98
C THR A 74 -14.66 0.36 15.10
N GLY A 75 -14.52 0.52 13.77
CA GLY A 75 -15.64 0.59 12.83
C GLY A 75 -16.55 1.81 13.07
N ALA A 76 -16.06 2.81 13.81
CA ALA A 76 -16.84 3.96 14.29
C ALA A 76 -16.96 5.09 13.26
N GLN A 77 -16.79 4.80 11.95
CA GLN A 77 -16.87 5.76 10.85
C GLN A 77 -18.30 6.31 10.61
N ALA A 78 -18.91 6.93 11.61
CA ALA A 78 -20.11 7.74 11.47
C ALA A 78 -19.69 9.21 11.55
N ALA A 79 -19.40 9.78 10.38
CA ALA A 79 -19.08 11.20 10.14
C ALA A 79 -17.67 11.67 10.56
N ALA A 80 -16.83 11.85 9.53
CA ALA A 80 -15.57 12.60 9.53
C ALA A 80 -14.36 11.95 10.24
N ARG A 81 -13.62 11.11 9.51
CA ARG A 81 -12.14 11.04 9.43
C ARG A 81 -11.73 9.82 8.59
N GLY A 82 -10.64 9.93 7.85
CA GLY A 82 -10.27 9.01 6.76
C GLY A 82 -9.83 7.61 7.19
N PRO A 83 -9.73 6.66 6.25
CA PRO A 83 -9.51 5.25 6.56
C PRO A 83 -8.06 4.90 6.95
N ALA A 84 -7.89 3.96 7.90
CA ALA A 84 -6.64 3.80 8.66
C ALA A 84 -5.64 2.72 8.22
N GLY A 85 -5.37 2.66 6.92
CA GLY A 85 -4.06 2.22 6.46
C GLY A 85 -2.94 3.26 6.59
N SER A 86 -3.31 4.46 7.04
CA SER A 86 -2.53 5.70 6.99
C SER A 86 -1.32 5.75 7.92
N ALA A 87 -1.26 4.95 8.98
CA ALA A 87 -0.26 5.18 10.02
C ALA A 87 1.12 4.57 9.76
N ILE A 88 1.20 3.40 9.12
CA ILE A 88 2.49 2.84 8.69
C ILE A 88 3.10 3.71 7.59
N GLN A 89 2.27 4.17 6.66
CA GLN A 89 2.68 5.10 5.62
C GLN A 89 3.10 6.45 6.22
N ARG A 90 2.39 7.00 7.21
CA ARG A 90 2.83 8.18 7.97
C ARG A 90 4.18 8.00 8.63
N VAL A 91 4.40 6.87 9.31
CA VAL A 91 5.69 6.58 9.94
C VAL A 91 6.78 6.55 8.87
N LEU A 92 6.50 5.97 7.71
CA LEU A 92 7.43 5.92 6.59
C LEU A 92 7.70 7.30 5.97
N GLU A 93 6.66 8.08 5.68
CA GLU A 93 6.74 9.44 5.15
C GLU A 93 7.48 10.37 6.12
N ALA A 94 7.10 10.37 7.40
CA ALA A 94 7.74 11.18 8.43
C ALA A 94 9.20 10.77 8.64
N SER A 95 9.49 9.46 8.59
CA SER A 95 10.87 8.97 8.69
C SER A 95 11.70 9.41 7.48
N LEU A 96 11.17 9.33 6.27
CA LEU A 96 11.87 9.78 5.06
C LEU A 96 12.04 11.31 5.03
N GLN A 97 11.03 12.08 5.43
CA GLN A 97 11.15 13.54 5.55
C GLN A 97 12.15 13.95 6.63
N ALA A 98 12.13 13.29 7.79
CA ALA A 98 13.11 13.50 8.84
C ALA A 98 14.52 13.13 8.37
N PHE A 99 14.64 12.07 7.56
CA PHE A 99 15.91 11.64 6.98
C PHE A 99 16.48 12.69 6.03
N VAL A 100 15.68 13.16 5.08
CA VAL A 100 16.11 14.16 4.09
C VAL A 100 16.28 15.55 4.72
N GLY A 101 15.55 15.85 5.79
CA GLY A 101 15.68 17.10 6.55
C GLY A 101 16.81 17.10 7.59
N ALA A 102 17.43 15.95 7.85
CA ALA A 102 18.55 15.87 8.79
C ALA A 102 19.77 16.61 8.21
N SER A 103 20.29 17.59 8.95
CA SER A 103 21.48 18.33 8.54
C SER A 103 22.74 17.47 8.70
N ALA A 104 23.57 17.47 7.66
CA ALA A 104 24.94 16.94 7.61
C ALA A 104 25.86 17.35 8.78
N ASP A 105 25.52 18.41 9.52
CA ASP A 105 26.32 18.91 10.66
C ASP A 105 26.51 17.87 11.79
N ASP A 106 25.71 16.80 11.80
CA ASP A 106 25.80 15.69 12.76
C ASP A 106 26.55 14.45 12.24
N ALA A 107 26.88 14.41 10.95
CA ALA A 107 27.56 13.30 10.28
C ALA A 107 29.01 13.67 9.96
N ALA A 108 29.93 13.45 10.91
CA ALA A 108 31.33 13.32 10.51
C ALA A 108 31.46 12.06 9.64
N SER A 109 32.07 12.21 8.45
CA SER A 109 32.15 11.20 7.38
C SER A 109 32.33 9.76 7.89
N GLY A 110 31.35 8.90 7.59
CA GLY A 110 31.40 7.45 7.82
C GLY A 110 31.08 6.96 9.21
N ILE A 111 30.24 7.70 9.91
CA ILE A 111 29.75 7.35 11.23
C ILE A 111 28.30 6.89 11.12
N THR A 112 28.03 5.70 11.66
CA THR A 112 26.69 5.32 12.09
C THR A 112 26.26 6.22 13.24
N LEU A 113 25.33 7.15 12.99
CA LEU A 113 24.78 8.03 14.00
C LEU A 113 23.56 7.36 14.64
N THR A 114 23.66 6.98 15.91
CA THR A 114 22.52 6.48 16.68
C THR A 114 22.06 7.54 17.68
N ARG A 115 20.76 7.85 17.65
CA ARG A 115 20.08 8.74 18.60
C ARG A 115 18.85 8.05 19.13
N THR A 116 18.50 8.34 20.37
CA THR A 116 17.25 7.88 20.98
C THR A 116 16.46 9.09 21.41
N GLU A 117 15.23 9.18 20.92
CA GLU A 117 14.31 10.26 21.20
C GLU A 117 13.13 9.72 22.01
N ALA A 118 12.76 10.44 23.06
CA ALA A 118 11.55 10.13 23.81
C ALA A 118 10.33 10.52 22.97
N CYS A 119 9.32 9.65 22.93
CA CYS A 119 8.06 9.98 22.30
C CYS A 119 7.22 10.86 23.23
N SER A 120 6.26 11.61 22.68
CA SER A 120 5.63 12.72 23.39
C SER A 120 4.81 12.28 24.62
N GLN A 121 4.27 11.06 24.61
CA GLN A 121 3.49 10.50 25.72
C GLN A 121 4.27 9.44 26.49
N SER A 122 4.80 8.42 25.79
CA SER A 122 5.56 7.33 26.43
C SER A 122 6.43 6.56 25.44
N GLY A 123 7.39 5.78 25.94
CA GLY A 123 8.31 5.00 25.11
C GLY A 123 9.38 5.84 24.43
N ASN A 124 10.03 5.27 23.43
CA ASN A 124 11.08 5.95 22.66
C ASN A 124 11.21 5.38 21.24
N VAL A 125 11.90 6.14 20.40
CA VAL A 125 12.37 5.72 19.08
C VAL A 125 13.89 5.83 19.05
N ALA A 126 14.57 4.75 18.64
CA ALA A 126 15.99 4.77 18.34
C ALA A 126 16.18 4.91 16.82
N LEU A 127 16.75 6.03 16.42
CA LEU A 127 17.08 6.37 15.04
C LEU A 127 18.56 6.06 14.81
N THR A 128 18.85 5.33 13.73
CA THR A 128 20.20 5.02 13.28
C THR A 128 20.35 5.46 11.84
N ILE A 129 21.25 6.40 11.58
CA ILE A 129 21.59 6.90 10.24
C ILE A 129 22.95 6.32 9.86
N GLU A 130 23.02 5.69 8.69
CA GLU A 130 24.24 5.18 8.09
C GLU A 130 24.57 6.02 6.85
N ASP A 131 25.57 6.89 6.99
CA ASP A 131 26.12 7.75 5.94
C ASP A 131 27.16 6.97 5.11
N ASN A 132 27.14 7.14 3.79
CA ASN A 132 28.04 6.46 2.86
C ASN A 132 29.47 7.04 2.80
N ASN A 133 29.88 7.78 3.84
CA ASN A 133 31.17 8.43 4.07
C ASN A 133 31.40 9.76 3.33
N ASN A 134 30.36 10.45 2.86
CA ASN A 134 30.49 11.79 2.26
C ASN A 134 30.13 12.92 3.24
N GLY A 135 29.53 12.61 4.41
CA GLY A 135 29.02 13.59 5.35
C GLY A 135 27.85 14.40 4.81
N GLN A 136 27.06 13.85 3.87
CA GLN A 136 25.91 14.48 3.23
C GLN A 136 24.85 13.43 2.95
N ILE A 137 23.60 13.69 3.36
CA ILE A 137 22.49 12.78 3.04
C ILE A 137 22.32 12.67 1.52
N ASP A 138 22.60 11.51 0.93
CA ASP A 138 22.45 11.22 -0.49
C ASP A 138 22.14 9.75 -0.78
N ALA A 139 22.10 9.42 -2.08
CA ALA A 139 21.78 8.06 -2.52
C ALA A 139 22.84 7.06 -2.04
N GLY A 140 22.40 6.02 -1.34
CA GLY A 140 23.25 5.02 -0.71
C GLY A 140 23.22 5.05 0.81
N ASP A 141 22.68 6.11 1.42
CA ASP A 141 22.51 6.19 2.87
C ASP A 141 21.30 5.39 3.35
N ALA A 142 21.31 5.02 4.63
CA ALA A 142 20.22 4.29 5.25
C ALA A 142 19.76 4.92 6.57
N LEU A 143 18.45 4.82 6.83
CA LEU A 143 17.81 5.13 8.10
C LEU A 143 17.21 3.86 8.68
N THR A 144 17.43 3.61 9.97
CA THR A 144 16.65 2.64 10.75
C THR A 144 15.98 3.34 11.92
N ALA A 145 14.66 3.21 12.02
CA ALA A 145 13.86 3.62 13.15
C ALA A 145 13.36 2.38 13.90
N GLN A 146 13.84 2.20 15.12
CA GLN A 146 13.38 1.16 16.06
C GLN A 146 12.45 1.80 17.09
N PHE A 147 11.17 1.47 17.01
CA PHE A 147 10.16 1.94 17.95
C PHE A 147 10.08 0.97 19.13
N ASN A 148 10.06 1.50 20.35
CA ASN A 148 9.92 0.72 21.58
C ASN A 148 8.73 1.28 22.36
N ALA A 149 7.54 0.74 22.09
CA ALA A 149 6.26 1.24 22.59
C ALA A 149 6.14 2.77 22.51
N CYS A 150 6.53 3.35 21.37
CA CYS A 150 6.54 4.80 21.14
C CYS A 150 5.11 5.32 20.99
N ASP A 151 4.67 6.15 21.93
CA ASP A 151 3.35 6.78 21.91
C ASP A 151 3.48 8.29 21.75
N ASN A 152 2.88 8.81 20.68
CA ASN A 152 2.82 10.24 20.38
C ASN A 152 1.41 10.85 20.54
N GLY A 153 0.45 10.10 21.09
CA GLY A 153 -0.93 10.52 21.32
C GLY A 153 -1.95 10.02 20.31
N GLU A 154 -1.53 9.29 19.27
CA GLU A 154 -2.40 8.75 18.22
C GLU A 154 -2.40 7.21 18.19
N GLY A 155 -1.60 6.58 19.06
CA GLY A 155 -1.39 5.15 19.13
C GLY A 155 0.03 4.81 19.53
N VAL A 156 0.21 3.57 19.97
CA VAL A 156 1.50 3.00 20.37
C VAL A 156 2.12 2.29 19.17
N ILE A 157 3.30 2.75 18.75
CA ILE A 157 4.09 2.17 17.67
C ILE A 157 5.19 1.29 18.27
N ASP A 158 5.35 0.10 17.70
CA ASP A 158 6.40 -0.86 18.05
C ASP A 158 6.98 -1.51 16.78
N GLY A 159 8.11 -2.18 16.90
CA GLY A 159 8.81 -2.80 15.78
C GLY A 159 9.78 -1.86 15.06
N ARG A 160 10.18 -2.25 13.85
CA ARG A 160 11.28 -1.58 13.14
C ARG A 160 10.92 -1.23 11.70
N LEU A 161 11.29 -0.02 11.32
CA LEU A 161 11.34 0.45 9.95
C LEU A 161 12.81 0.68 9.57
N SER A 162 13.24 0.12 8.45
CA SER A 162 14.50 0.47 7.80
C SER A 162 14.21 1.05 6.41
N LEU A 163 15.02 2.01 5.98
CA LEU A 163 14.87 2.72 4.72
C LEU A 163 16.26 2.90 4.10
N ASP A 164 16.45 2.38 2.89
CA ASP A 164 17.66 2.58 2.10
C ASP A 164 17.36 3.59 0.98
N LEU A 165 18.03 4.74 0.98
CA LEU A 165 17.79 5.80 0.00
C LEU A 165 18.47 5.45 -1.33
N THR A 166 17.68 5.33 -2.40
CA THR A 166 18.16 4.96 -3.74
C THR A 166 18.36 6.17 -4.66
N SER A 167 17.66 7.27 -4.40
CA SER A 167 17.87 8.52 -5.11
C SER A 167 17.49 9.72 -4.26
N LEU A 168 18.22 10.81 -4.40
CA LEU A 168 17.84 12.12 -3.88
C LEU A 168 18.18 13.18 -4.94
N SER A 169 17.28 14.13 -5.16
CA SER A 169 17.48 15.23 -6.09
C SER A 169 16.72 16.48 -5.63
N GLY A 170 17.34 17.64 -5.81
CA GLY A 170 16.81 18.93 -5.37
C GLY A 170 16.86 19.12 -3.85
N ASP A 171 16.26 20.21 -3.38
CA ASP A 171 16.06 20.51 -1.97
C ASP A 171 14.59 20.19 -1.65
N PHE A 172 14.34 19.18 -0.80
CA PHE A 172 12.96 18.72 -0.51
C PHE A 172 12.01 19.84 -0.04
N SER A 173 12.56 20.96 0.44
CA SER A 173 11.81 22.18 0.69
C SER A 173 12.31 23.31 -0.22
N PRO A 174 11.56 23.76 -1.26
CA PRO A 174 10.18 23.39 -1.61
C PRO A 174 10.02 22.40 -2.77
N ASN A 175 11.10 22.00 -3.46
CA ASN A 175 11.01 21.16 -4.67
C ASN A 175 12.11 20.10 -4.67
N GLY A 176 11.73 18.83 -4.66
CA GLY A 176 12.69 17.73 -4.66
C GLY A 176 12.06 16.40 -4.96
N SER A 177 12.90 15.38 -5.10
CA SER A 177 12.47 14.00 -5.29
C SER A 177 13.37 13.05 -4.53
N ALA A 178 12.78 12.05 -3.89
CA ALA A 178 13.49 11.01 -3.18
C ALA A 178 12.90 9.65 -3.55
N SER A 179 13.72 8.62 -3.58
CA SER A 179 13.24 7.24 -3.64
C SER A 179 14.08 6.37 -2.73
N GLY A 180 13.47 5.32 -2.20
CA GLY A 180 14.16 4.35 -1.36
C GLY A 180 13.41 3.04 -1.24
N ASN A 181 14.05 2.07 -0.61
CA ASN A 181 13.46 0.80 -0.25
C ASN A 181 13.22 0.76 1.25
N ALA A 182 11.98 0.58 1.65
CA ALA A 182 11.59 0.40 3.04
C ALA A 182 11.45 -1.08 3.38
N ARG A 183 11.90 -1.45 4.58
CA ARG A 183 11.72 -2.77 5.18
C ARG A 183 10.99 -2.63 6.51
N LEU A 184 9.85 -3.31 6.61
CA LEU A 184 8.99 -3.36 7.79
C LEU A 184 9.28 -4.68 8.54
N THR A 185 9.75 -4.59 9.77
CA THR A 185 9.97 -5.76 10.63
C THR A 185 9.03 -5.67 11.82
N GLU A 186 7.91 -6.39 11.73
CA GLU A 186 6.84 -6.38 12.74
C GLU A 186 6.44 -4.97 13.18
N LEU A 187 6.42 -4.02 12.23
CA LEU A 187 6.04 -2.64 12.52
C LEU A 187 4.56 -2.64 12.89
N LYS A 188 4.29 -2.44 14.18
CA LYS A 188 2.99 -2.59 14.78
C LYS A 188 2.51 -1.25 15.28
N ILE A 189 1.24 -0.97 15.02
CA ILE A 189 0.57 0.23 15.53
C ILE A 189 -0.65 -0.25 16.29
N THR A 190 -0.76 0.16 17.55
CA THR A 190 -1.86 -0.20 18.46
C THR A 190 -2.62 1.04 18.86
N SER A 191 -3.94 1.05 18.67
CA SER A 191 -4.82 2.13 19.12
C SER A 191 -6.15 1.54 19.57
N GLU A 192 -6.70 2.08 20.66
CA GLU A 192 -8.05 1.76 21.17
C GLU A 192 -8.34 0.24 21.33
N GLY A 193 -7.34 -0.55 21.73
CA GLY A 193 -7.49 -1.99 21.96
C GLY A 193 -7.40 -2.85 20.69
N ALA A 194 -7.03 -2.26 19.57
CA ALA A 194 -6.79 -2.95 18.32
C ALA A 194 -5.41 -2.62 17.74
N SER A 195 -4.95 -3.39 16.76
CA SER A 195 -3.64 -3.20 16.15
C SER A 195 -3.56 -3.67 14.70
N VAL A 196 -2.66 -3.04 13.96
CA VAL A 196 -2.19 -3.47 12.64
C VAL A 196 -0.70 -3.71 12.73
N THR A 197 -0.24 -4.88 12.28
CA THR A 197 1.19 -5.22 12.19
C THR A 197 1.57 -5.45 10.74
N ALA A 198 2.59 -4.74 10.24
CA ALA A 198 3.11 -4.94 8.90
C ALA A 198 4.48 -5.60 8.91
N THR A 199 4.70 -6.50 7.97
CA THR A 199 5.98 -7.16 7.72
C THR A 199 6.18 -7.34 6.23
N GLY A 200 7.34 -6.92 5.73
CA GLY A 200 7.63 -7.00 4.31
C GLY A 200 8.61 -5.93 3.86
N ALA A 201 8.67 -5.75 2.55
CA ALA A 201 9.44 -4.69 1.92
C ALA A 201 8.59 -3.96 0.89
N MET A 202 8.84 -2.66 0.74
CA MET A 202 8.18 -1.80 -0.24
C MET A 202 9.17 -0.78 -0.78
N GLY A 203 9.09 -0.49 -2.08
CA GLY A 203 9.69 0.70 -2.65
C GLY A 203 8.82 1.91 -2.33
N ILE A 204 9.46 3.05 -2.08
CA ILE A 204 8.80 4.34 -1.91
C ILE A 204 9.47 5.36 -2.83
N SER A 205 8.69 6.19 -3.49
CA SER A 205 9.19 7.39 -4.15
C SER A 205 8.31 8.59 -3.84
N LEU A 206 8.95 9.73 -3.65
CA LEU A 206 8.32 11.00 -3.36
C LEU A 206 8.77 12.00 -4.40
N GLN A 207 7.81 12.79 -4.89
CA GLN A 207 8.04 13.95 -5.73
C GLN A 207 7.30 15.12 -5.10
N GLN A 208 8.04 16.15 -4.72
CA GLN A 208 7.50 17.36 -4.14
C GLN A 208 7.71 18.54 -5.08
N ASP A 209 6.66 19.34 -5.24
CA ASP A 209 6.72 20.68 -5.80
C ASP A 209 6.12 21.71 -4.81
N ALA A 210 6.16 22.99 -5.18
CA ALA A 210 5.68 24.09 -4.34
C ALA A 210 4.21 24.00 -3.88
N SER A 211 3.40 23.16 -4.52
CA SER A 211 1.96 23.04 -4.32
C SER A 211 1.44 21.61 -4.27
N SER A 212 2.30 20.61 -4.44
CA SER A 212 1.89 19.22 -4.51
C SER A 212 2.95 18.27 -3.97
N LEU A 213 2.48 17.15 -3.44
CA LEU A 213 3.32 16.03 -3.03
C LEU A 213 2.72 14.76 -3.65
N VAL A 214 3.50 14.07 -4.46
CA VAL A 214 3.14 12.78 -5.04
C VAL A 214 4.00 11.71 -4.41
N ILE A 215 3.35 10.66 -3.92
CA ILE A 215 3.99 9.55 -3.23
C ILE A 215 3.59 8.27 -3.95
N GLU A 216 4.55 7.46 -4.34
CA GLU A 216 4.32 6.16 -4.93
C GLU A 216 4.87 5.06 -4.02
N TYR A 217 4.03 4.07 -3.75
CA TYR A 217 4.36 2.87 -3.01
C TYR A 217 4.37 1.67 -3.96
N ARG A 218 5.41 0.85 -3.89
CA ARG A 218 5.52 -0.40 -4.64
C ARG A 218 5.74 -1.56 -3.69
N SER A 219 4.79 -2.47 -3.60
CA SER A 219 4.85 -3.62 -2.69
C SER A 219 4.88 -4.92 -3.49
N THR A 220 5.79 -5.83 -3.15
CA THR A 220 5.87 -7.17 -3.78
C THR A 220 5.59 -8.30 -2.78
N ASN A 221 5.61 -7.99 -1.48
CA ASN A 221 5.20 -8.91 -0.44
C ASN A 221 5.08 -8.16 0.89
N VAL A 222 3.96 -7.48 1.13
CA VAL A 222 3.70 -6.83 2.42
C VAL A 222 2.51 -7.51 3.07
N ARG A 223 2.77 -8.15 4.22
CA ARG A 223 1.75 -8.79 5.03
C ARG A 223 1.32 -7.86 6.15
N TYR A 224 0.02 -7.62 6.22
CA TYR A 224 -0.68 -6.93 7.27
C TYR A 224 -1.43 -7.95 8.13
N THR A 225 -1.21 -7.90 9.44
CA THR A 225 -1.97 -8.67 10.43
C THR A 225 -2.85 -7.71 11.21
N LEU A 226 -4.16 -7.88 11.10
CA LEU A 226 -5.15 -7.09 11.82
C LEU A 226 -5.58 -7.86 13.07
N ALA A 227 -5.61 -7.18 14.20
CA ALA A 227 -6.07 -7.74 15.46
C ALA A 227 -6.87 -6.69 16.23
N GLY A 228 -8.19 -6.86 16.29
CA GLY A 228 -9.11 -5.98 16.99
C GLY A 228 -10.48 -6.65 17.17
N PRO A 229 -11.40 -6.02 17.90
CA PRO A 229 -12.72 -6.60 18.19
C PRO A 229 -13.60 -6.76 16.95
N LEU A 230 -13.43 -5.89 15.95
CA LEU A 230 -14.21 -5.91 14.70
C LEU A 230 -13.41 -6.36 13.48
N ARG A 231 -12.07 -6.44 13.58
CA ARG A 231 -11.21 -6.80 12.46
C ARG A 231 -10.11 -7.73 12.92
N GLN A 232 -10.11 -8.95 12.41
CA GLN A 232 -9.09 -9.93 12.70
C GLN A 232 -8.74 -10.74 11.45
N GLY A 233 -7.46 -11.05 11.29
CA GLY A 233 -6.96 -11.89 10.21
C GLY A 233 -5.77 -11.27 9.49
N THR A 234 -5.49 -11.75 8.29
CA THR A 234 -4.31 -11.32 7.55
C THR A 234 -4.66 -10.90 6.12
N LEU A 235 -3.92 -9.92 5.63
CA LEU A 235 -3.96 -9.46 4.26
C LEU A 235 -2.53 -9.35 3.75
N THR A 236 -2.25 -9.94 2.61
CA THR A 236 -0.94 -9.86 1.96
C THR A 236 -1.08 -9.19 0.61
N VAL A 237 -0.40 -8.07 0.42
CA VAL A 237 -0.22 -7.45 -0.91
C VAL A 237 0.93 -8.18 -1.59
N VAL A 238 0.63 -8.92 -2.65
CA VAL A 238 1.56 -9.77 -3.40
C VAL A 238 2.21 -9.01 -4.56
N ASP A 239 1.47 -8.11 -5.18
CA ASP A 239 2.00 -7.12 -6.09
C ASP A 239 1.12 -5.89 -5.95
N GLY A 240 1.70 -4.70 -5.97
CA GLY A 240 0.96 -3.52 -5.59
C GLY A 240 1.68 -2.25 -5.97
N VAL A 241 1.00 -1.39 -6.70
CA VAL A 241 1.39 0.00 -6.90
C VAL A 241 0.27 0.87 -6.37
N SER A 242 0.64 1.87 -5.59
CA SER A 242 -0.28 2.88 -5.09
C SER A 242 0.35 4.25 -5.25
N THR A 243 -0.41 5.22 -5.71
CA THR A 243 0.02 6.60 -5.89
C THR A 243 -0.93 7.51 -5.13
N VAL A 244 -0.38 8.35 -4.28
CA VAL A 244 -1.08 9.34 -3.47
C VAL A 244 -0.61 10.71 -3.91
N SER A 245 -1.52 11.53 -4.43
CA SER A 245 -1.25 12.90 -4.87
C SER A 245 -1.95 13.89 -3.94
N GLN A 246 -1.17 14.62 -3.15
CA GLN A 246 -1.65 15.61 -2.19
C GLN A 246 -1.55 17.02 -2.78
N THR A 247 -2.60 17.81 -2.56
CA THR A 247 -2.70 19.22 -2.95
C THR A 247 -3.33 20.01 -1.78
N PRO A 248 -3.28 21.36 -1.78
CA PRO A 248 -3.97 22.16 -0.78
C PRO A 248 -5.48 21.90 -0.68
N THR A 249 -6.09 21.36 -1.74
CA THR A 249 -7.53 21.11 -1.82
C THR A 249 -7.96 19.70 -1.41
N GLY A 250 -7.00 18.79 -1.18
CA GLY A 250 -7.27 17.40 -0.83
C GLY A 250 -6.29 16.43 -1.46
N THR A 251 -6.62 15.14 -1.37
CA THR A 251 -5.77 14.05 -1.84
C THR A 251 -6.50 13.19 -2.86
N ALA A 252 -5.78 12.77 -3.89
CA ALA A 252 -6.25 11.81 -4.87
C ALA A 252 -5.37 10.56 -4.84
N THR A 253 -6.01 9.40 -4.84
CA THR A 253 -5.34 8.11 -4.70
C THR A 253 -5.70 7.18 -5.85
N THR A 254 -4.69 6.51 -6.40
CA THR A 254 -4.86 5.44 -7.40
C THR A 254 -4.06 4.22 -6.98
N LEU A 255 -4.58 3.02 -7.21
CA LEU A 255 -3.89 1.79 -6.89
C LEU A 255 -4.18 0.68 -7.89
N THR A 256 -3.27 -0.28 -7.97
CA THR A 256 -3.45 -1.59 -8.60
C THR A 256 -2.73 -2.59 -7.73
N GLN A 257 -3.44 -3.59 -7.19
CA GLN A 257 -2.87 -4.55 -6.26
C GLN A 257 -3.45 -5.94 -6.47
N SER A 258 -2.61 -6.96 -6.38
CA SER A 258 -2.98 -8.35 -6.17
C SER A 258 -2.88 -8.66 -4.69
N ILE A 259 -3.99 -9.09 -4.09
CA ILE A 259 -4.08 -9.35 -2.66
C ILE A 259 -4.47 -10.79 -2.36
N SER A 260 -3.93 -11.30 -1.26
CA SER A 260 -4.32 -12.56 -0.64
C SER A 260 -4.84 -12.25 0.75
N ALA A 261 -6.11 -12.54 1.01
CA ALA A 261 -6.75 -12.30 2.30
C ALA A 261 -7.08 -13.61 3.00
N ASP A 262 -6.99 -13.59 4.32
CA ASP A 262 -7.42 -14.65 5.21
C ASP A 262 -8.11 -14.02 6.44
N PHE A 263 -9.40 -13.78 6.25
CA PHE A 263 -10.34 -13.24 7.23
C PHE A 263 -11.41 -14.29 7.57
N PRO A 264 -12.07 -14.20 8.75
CA PRO A 264 -13.08 -15.16 9.16
C PRO A 264 -14.22 -15.38 8.15
N ARG A 265 -14.59 -14.36 7.37
CA ARG A 265 -15.70 -14.40 6.40
C ARG A 265 -15.25 -14.24 4.95
N PHE A 266 -13.94 -14.12 4.71
CA PHE A 266 -13.36 -14.00 3.37
C PHE A 266 -11.94 -14.57 3.35
N SER A 267 -11.70 -15.61 2.55
CA SER A 267 -10.38 -16.21 2.38
C SER A 267 -10.14 -16.51 0.91
N GLY A 268 -9.00 -16.09 0.39
CA GLY A 268 -8.63 -16.24 -1.02
C GLY A 268 -7.96 -15.00 -1.61
N ALA A 269 -7.72 -15.03 -2.92
CA ALA A 269 -7.08 -13.93 -3.64
C ALA A 269 -8.09 -13.13 -4.49
N ILE A 270 -7.85 -11.83 -4.60
CA ILE A 270 -8.54 -10.91 -5.52
C ILE A 270 -7.54 -9.88 -6.05
N ASP A 271 -7.80 -9.36 -7.23
CA ASP A 271 -7.11 -8.19 -7.76
C ASP A 271 -7.99 -6.95 -7.57
N ILE A 272 -7.38 -5.83 -7.23
CA ILE A 272 -8.05 -4.55 -7.08
C ILE A 272 -7.36 -3.49 -7.94
N ALA A 273 -8.15 -2.65 -8.60
CA ALA A 273 -7.63 -1.55 -9.40
C ALA A 273 -8.56 -0.34 -9.31
N THR A 274 -8.00 0.84 -9.18
CA THR A 274 -8.77 2.08 -9.25
C THR A 274 -9.31 2.29 -10.66
N THR A 275 -10.62 2.48 -10.79
CA THR A 275 -11.28 2.85 -12.05
C THR A 275 -11.39 4.36 -12.20
N THR A 276 -11.59 5.07 -11.08
CA THR A 276 -11.58 6.53 -10.97
C THR A 276 -10.84 6.91 -9.68
N PRO A 277 -9.90 7.86 -9.70
CA PRO A 277 -9.12 8.24 -8.51
C PRO A 277 -10.02 8.43 -7.28
N ILE A 278 -9.61 7.84 -6.16
CA ILE A 278 -10.30 8.02 -4.88
C ILE A 278 -9.90 9.39 -4.35
N VAL A 279 -10.86 10.29 -4.27
CA VAL A 279 -10.65 11.66 -3.81
C VAL A 279 -11.09 11.78 -2.37
N THR A 280 -10.20 12.27 -1.52
CA THR A 280 -10.48 12.58 -0.10
C THR A 280 -10.32 14.08 0.15
N ALA A 281 -11.25 14.64 0.93
CA ALA A 281 -11.13 16.02 1.39
C ALA A 281 -10.05 16.13 2.49
N THR A 282 -9.64 17.36 2.84
CA THR A 282 -8.65 17.63 3.90
C THR A 282 -9.04 17.06 5.28
N GLY A 283 -10.32 16.71 5.49
CA GLY A 283 -10.81 16.02 6.69
C GLY A 283 -10.79 14.48 6.60
N GLY A 284 -10.22 13.91 5.54
CA GLY A 284 -10.12 12.46 5.31
C GLY A 284 -11.38 11.80 4.74
N GLU A 285 -12.51 12.51 4.65
CA GLU A 285 -13.74 11.97 4.07
C GLU A 285 -13.57 11.71 2.56
N ILE A 286 -13.86 10.47 2.13
CA ILE A 286 -13.94 10.09 0.73
C ILE A 286 -15.11 10.84 0.06
N GLN A 287 -14.79 11.65 -0.94
CA GLN A 287 -15.73 12.45 -1.71
C GLN A 287 -16.23 11.71 -2.95
N SER A 288 -15.34 10.97 -3.61
CA SER A 288 -15.65 10.23 -4.84
C SER A 288 -14.55 9.22 -5.18
N GLY A 289 -14.81 8.36 -6.16
CA GLY A 289 -13.82 7.43 -6.72
C GLY A 289 -14.45 6.12 -7.15
N GLY A 290 -13.63 5.21 -7.64
CA GLY A 290 -14.08 3.87 -7.97
C GLY A 290 -12.98 2.82 -7.90
N LEU A 291 -13.36 1.61 -7.51
CA LEU A 291 -12.52 0.43 -7.46
C LEU A 291 -13.18 -0.68 -8.29
N ALA A 292 -12.39 -1.36 -9.10
CA ALA A 292 -12.74 -2.65 -9.66
C ALA A 292 -12.05 -3.74 -8.86
N VAL A 293 -12.79 -4.79 -8.55
CA VAL A 293 -12.33 -6.00 -7.87
C VAL A 293 -12.55 -7.16 -8.82
N SER A 294 -11.51 -7.96 -9.04
CA SER A 294 -11.53 -9.11 -9.94
C SER A 294 -11.15 -10.38 -9.18
N GLY A 295 -11.94 -11.43 -9.39
CA GLY A 295 -11.72 -12.76 -8.83
C GLY A 295 -11.20 -13.76 -9.87
N SER A 296 -11.37 -15.06 -9.62
CA SER A 296 -11.23 -16.10 -10.67
C SER A 296 -12.30 -15.97 -11.75
N ASN A 297 -13.48 -15.49 -11.37
CA ASN A 297 -14.57 -15.16 -12.26
C ASN A 297 -15.35 -13.96 -11.70
N GLY A 298 -15.93 -13.17 -12.61
CA GLY A 298 -16.71 -11.99 -12.30
C GLY A 298 -15.88 -10.76 -11.89
N ARG A 299 -16.56 -9.62 -11.91
CA ARG A 299 -16.02 -8.30 -11.57
C ARG A 299 -16.99 -7.55 -10.67
N LEU A 300 -16.48 -7.04 -9.56
CA LEU A 300 -17.23 -6.17 -8.67
C LEU A 300 -16.70 -4.74 -8.82
N THR A 301 -17.58 -3.80 -9.15
CA THR A 301 -17.27 -2.37 -9.17
C THR A 301 -17.83 -1.71 -7.92
N LEU A 302 -16.98 -0.99 -7.20
CA LEU A 302 -17.36 -0.12 -6.09
C LEU A 302 -17.25 1.32 -6.57
N SER A 303 -18.31 2.10 -6.44
CA SER A 303 -18.32 3.54 -6.73
C SER A 303 -18.57 4.31 -5.44
N PHE A 304 -17.63 5.16 -5.04
CA PHE A 304 -17.77 6.04 -3.89
C PHE A 304 -18.59 7.28 -4.30
N LEU A 305 -19.69 7.51 -3.60
CA LEU A 305 -20.66 8.57 -3.95
C LEU A 305 -20.54 9.82 -3.06
N GLY A 306 -19.62 9.81 -2.10
CA GLY A 306 -19.49 10.83 -1.06
C GLY A 306 -20.45 10.60 0.12
N GLY A 307 -20.25 11.30 1.24
CA GLY A 307 -21.11 11.19 2.42
C GLY A 307 -21.15 9.79 3.03
N GLY A 308 -20.07 9.01 2.86
CA GLY A 308 -19.98 7.62 3.33
C GLY A 308 -20.83 6.61 2.53
N GLN A 309 -21.38 6.98 1.37
CA GLN A 309 -22.16 6.06 0.54
C GLN A 309 -21.30 5.39 -0.53
N VAL A 310 -21.57 4.10 -0.75
CA VAL A 310 -20.92 3.30 -1.79
C VAL A 310 -21.97 2.51 -2.58
N GLN A 311 -21.76 2.44 -3.89
CA GLN A 311 -22.54 1.60 -4.79
C GLN A 311 -21.69 0.40 -5.20
N LEU A 312 -22.22 -0.81 -5.00
CA LEU A 312 -21.63 -2.06 -5.43
C LEU A 312 -22.37 -2.59 -6.66
N GLU A 313 -21.64 -2.94 -7.71
CA GLU A 313 -22.17 -3.50 -8.95
C GLU A 313 -21.37 -4.74 -9.31
N LEU A 314 -22.02 -5.91 -9.27
CA LEU A 314 -21.42 -7.19 -9.61
C LEU A 314 -21.83 -7.58 -11.03
N ASP A 315 -20.83 -7.78 -11.87
CA ASP A 315 -20.87 -8.49 -13.14
C ASP A 315 -20.31 -9.90 -12.90
N ALA A 316 -21.17 -10.86 -12.58
CA ALA A 316 -20.77 -12.19 -12.11
C ALA A 316 -20.26 -13.09 -13.24
N ASN A 317 -20.59 -12.78 -14.49
CA ASN A 317 -20.22 -13.56 -15.67
C ASN A 317 -19.14 -12.87 -16.55
N ASP A 318 -18.73 -11.66 -16.18
CA ASP A 318 -17.75 -10.82 -16.88
C ASP A 318 -18.16 -10.50 -18.35
N ASP A 319 -19.45 -10.27 -18.60
CA ASP A 319 -19.99 -9.90 -19.92
C ASP A 319 -20.06 -8.39 -20.17
N GLY A 320 -19.70 -7.59 -19.17
CA GLY A 320 -19.75 -6.14 -19.19
C GLY A 320 -21.06 -5.55 -18.66
N THR A 321 -21.98 -6.36 -18.15
CA THR A 321 -23.27 -5.94 -17.60
C THR A 321 -23.42 -6.41 -16.15
N ALA A 322 -23.62 -5.48 -15.23
CA ALA A 322 -23.88 -5.85 -13.84
C ALA A 322 -25.26 -6.53 -13.68
N GLU A 323 -25.30 -7.71 -13.09
CA GLU A 323 -26.56 -8.40 -12.76
C GLU A 323 -27.06 -8.07 -11.35
N VAL A 324 -26.16 -7.64 -10.46
CA VAL A 324 -26.51 -7.25 -9.10
C VAL A 324 -25.98 -5.87 -8.79
N SER A 325 -26.84 -5.02 -8.24
CA SER A 325 -26.52 -3.66 -7.85
C SER A 325 -27.06 -3.40 -6.44
N ARG A 326 -26.22 -2.89 -5.54
CA ARG A 326 -26.56 -2.63 -4.13
C ARG A 326 -25.87 -1.37 -3.61
N SER A 327 -26.64 -0.47 -3.02
CA SER A 327 -26.09 0.64 -2.24
C SER A 327 -25.84 0.21 -0.79
N ALA A 328 -24.74 0.69 -0.21
CA ALA A 328 -24.38 0.46 1.18
C ALA A 328 -23.78 1.72 1.81
N VAL A 329 -23.71 1.73 3.14
CA VAL A 329 -22.88 2.68 3.89
C VAL A 329 -21.49 2.08 4.03
N LEU A 330 -20.45 2.87 3.76
CA LEU A 330 -19.06 2.42 3.77
C LEU A 330 -18.66 1.80 5.12
N ALA A 331 -19.05 2.44 6.23
CA ALA A 331 -18.78 1.94 7.58
C ALA A 331 -19.40 0.56 7.85
N GLU A 332 -20.59 0.30 7.31
CA GLU A 332 -21.28 -0.99 7.44
C GLU A 332 -20.61 -2.06 6.57
N LEU A 333 -20.20 -1.67 5.36
CA LEU A 333 -19.48 -2.55 4.44
C LEU A 333 -18.15 -3.01 5.06
N GLU A 334 -17.38 -2.07 5.62
CA GLU A 334 -16.03 -2.31 6.16
C GLU A 334 -15.94 -3.34 7.29
N VAL A 335 -17.01 -3.60 8.02
CA VAL A 335 -17.03 -4.63 9.08
C VAL A 335 -17.52 -5.99 8.59
N THR A 336 -17.91 -6.12 7.32
CA THR A 336 -18.58 -7.33 6.81
C THR A 336 -17.61 -8.50 6.57
N ALA A 337 -16.33 -8.25 6.24
CA ALA A 337 -15.35 -9.31 5.96
C ALA A 337 -14.83 -10.05 7.22
N PHE A 338 -15.07 -9.50 8.40
CA PHE A 338 -14.46 -9.90 9.66
C PHE A 338 -15.46 -10.60 10.59
#